data_AF-A0A7X9G3A7-F1
#
_entry.id   AF-A0A7X9G3A7-F1
#
_cell.length_a   1.000
_cell.length_b   1.000
_cell.length_c   1.000
_cell.angle_alpha   90.00
_cell.angle_beta   90.00
_cell.angle_gamma   90.00
#
_symmetry.space_group_name_H-M   'P 1'
#
loop_
_entity.id
_entity.type
_entity.pdbx_description
1 polymer ?
#
loop_
_entity_poly.entity_id
_entity_poly.type
_entity_poly.pdbx_seq_one_letter_code
_entity_poly.pdbx_strand_id
1 'polypeptide(L)' 'MTKRMELAVAALQEAIDEEMERKAKLGYKAVIADENGNPVVVAAKTLVRKRCHEKTASNN' A
#
# COMPACT_ATOMS: atom_id res chain seq x y z
N MET A 1 -6.39 17.68 10.79
CA MET A 1 -7.52 17.13 10.02
C MET A 1 -8.73 17.01 10.95
N THR A 2 -9.96 16.87 10.43
CA THR A 2 -11.09 16.49 11.29
C THR A 2 -11.02 14.99 11.60
N LYS A 3 -11.43 14.57 12.79
CA LYS A 3 -11.42 13.16 13.22
C LYS A 3 -12.15 12.22 12.26
N ARG A 4 -13.18 12.71 11.57
CA ARG A 4 -13.90 11.96 10.52
C ARG A 4 -13.05 11.72 9.27
N MET A 5 -12.22 12.69 8.89
CA MET A 5 -11.36 12.56 7.71
C MET A 5 -10.23 11.58 7.96
N GLU A 6 -9.65 11.55 9.17
CA GLU A 6 -8.64 10.56 9.56
C GLU A 6 -9.18 9.13 9.49
N LEU A 7 -10.40 8.90 9.98
CA LEU A 7 -11.07 7.60 9.88
C LEU A 7 -11.34 7.19 8.42
N ALA A 8 -11.78 8.14 7.58
CA ALA A 8 -12.02 7.88 6.16
C ALA A 8 -10.73 7.51 5.42
N VAL A 9 -9.63 8.21 5.70
CA VAL A 9 -8.32 7.91 5.13
C VAL A 9 -7.81 6.54 5.60
N ALA A 10 -7.99 6.21 6.89
CA ALA A 10 -7.60 4.91 7.43
C ALA A 10 -8.39 3.76 6.77
N ALA A 11 -9.71 3.89 6.63
CA ALA A 11 -10.54 2.89 5.97
C ALA A 11 -10.17 2.71 4.49
N LEU A 12 -9.87 3.81 3.79
CA LEU A 12 -9.40 3.74 2.41
C LEU A 12 -8.04 3.02 2.31
N GLN A 13 -7.13 3.32 3.23
CA GLN A 13 -5.82 2.68 3.28
C GLN A 13 -5.92 1.18 3.55
N GLU A 14 -6.85 0.75 4.41
CA GLU A 14 -7.12 -0.66 4.69
C GLU A 14 -7.63 -1.40 3.46
N ALA A 15 -8.58 -0.82 2.72
CA ALA A 15 -9.08 -1.39 1.47
C ALA A 15 -7.97 -1.52 0.39
N ILE A 16 -7.06 -0.55 0.32
CA ILE A 16 -5.91 -0.60 -0.58
C ILE A 16 -4.94 -1.72 -0.17
N ASP A 17 -4.65 -1.85 1.12
CA ASP A 17 -3.78 -2.90 1.66
C ASP A 17 -4.36 -4.30 1.32
N GLU A 18 -5.66 -4.52 1.53
CA GLU A 18 -6.33 -5.79 1.23
C GLU A 18 -6.29 -6.15 -0.27
N GLU A 19 -6.55 -5.17 -1.14
CA GLU A 19 -6.49 -5.37 -2.59
C GLU A 19 -5.05 -5.66 -3.06
N MET A 20 -4.05 -4.99 -2.49
CA MET A 20 -2.65 -5.29 -2.78
C MET A 20 -2.26 -6.71 -2.36
N GLU A 21 -2.72 -7.18 -1.21
CA GLU A 21 -2.49 -8.55 -0.76
C GLU A 21 -3.11 -9.59 -1.70
N ARG A 22 -4.35 -9.36 -2.16
CA ARG A 22 -5.01 -10.22 -3.15
C ARG A 22 -4.19 -10.26 -4.46
N LYS A 23 -3.79 -9.11 -4.98
CA LYS A 23 -2.95 -9.02 -6.19
C LYS A 23 -1.61 -9.73 -6.01
N ALA A 24 -0.98 -9.61 -4.83
CA ALA A 24 0.26 -10.30 -4.52
C ALA A 24 0.09 -11.83 -4.51
N LYS A 25 -1.00 -12.35 -3.93
CA LYS A 25 -1.33 -13.79 -3.92
C LYS A 25 -1.55 -14.33 -5.34
N LEU A 26 -2.16 -13.55 -6.22
CA LEU A 26 -2.40 -13.91 -7.62
C LEU A 26 -1.18 -13.69 -8.54
N GLY A 27 -0.05 -13.19 -8.01
CA GLY A 27 1.15 -12.94 -8.81
C GLY A 27 1.04 -11.73 -9.75
N TYR A 28 0.07 -10.84 -9.53
CA TYR A 28 -0.12 -9.65 -10.36
C TYR A 28 0.96 -8.59 -10.12
N LYS A 29 1.09 -7.72 -11.14
CA LYS A 29 1.91 -6.51 -11.08
C LYS A 29 1.05 -5.33 -10.62
N ALA A 30 1.69 -4.36 -9.97
CA ALA A 30 1.12 -3.10 -9.56
C ALA A 30 1.86 -1.96 -10.29
N VAL A 31 1.12 -0.91 -10.65
CA VAL A 31 1.69 0.33 -11.18
C VAL A 31 1.74 1.33 -10.04
N ILE A 32 2.92 1.85 -9.75
CA ILE A 32 3.14 2.89 -8.74
C ILE A 32 3.77 4.11 -9.39
N ALA A 33 3.69 5.26 -8.73
CA ALA A 33 4.51 6.40 -9.09
C ALA A 33 5.89 6.28 -8.43
N ASP A 34 6.96 6.59 -9.17
CA ASP A 34 8.29 6.81 -8.58
C ASP A 34 8.36 8.19 -7.90
N GLU A 35 9.55 8.53 -7.36
CA GLU A 35 9.81 9.80 -6.68
C GLU A 35 9.64 11.02 -7.59
N ASN A 36 9.72 10.84 -8.91
CA ASN A 36 9.53 11.88 -9.92
C ASN A 36 8.09 11.89 -10.49
N GLY A 37 7.21 11.00 -10.01
CA GLY A 37 5.84 10.85 -10.49
C GLY A 37 5.68 9.97 -11.74
N ASN A 38 6.74 9.32 -12.23
CA ASN A 38 6.65 8.44 -13.39
C ASN A 38 6.02 7.08 -13.01
N PRO A 39 5.21 6.49 -13.89
CA PRO A 39 4.64 5.18 -13.63
C PRO A 39 5.70 4.08 -13.72
N VAL A 40 5.82 3.28 -12.67
CA VAL A 40 6.71 2.12 -12.58
C VAL A 40 5.89 0.88 -12.30
N VAL A 41 6.15 -0.18 -13.06
CA VAL A 41 5.51 -1.49 -12.88
C VAL A 41 6.37 -2.34 -11.94
N VAL A 42 5.80 -2.74 -10.81
CA VAL A 42 6.46 -3.59 -9.81
C VAL A 42 5.61 -4.82 -9.51
N ALA A 43 6.21 -5.88 -8.96
CA ALA A 43 5.44 -7.00 -8.44
C ALA A 43 4.65 -6.56 -7.20
N ALA A 44 3.35 -6.86 -7.14
CA ALA A 44 2.52 -6.48 -5.99
C ALA A 44 3.06 -7.04 -4.67
N LYS A 45 3.67 -8.24 -4.70
CA LYS A 45 4.34 -8.87 -3.56
C LYS A 45 5.46 -8.02 -2.96
N THR A 46 6.18 -7.25 -3.78
CA THR A 46 7.26 -6.36 -3.31
C THR A 46 6.70 -5.21 -2.50
N LEU A 47 5.55 -4.65 -2.91
CA LEU A 47 4.87 -3.58 -2.19
C LEU A 47 4.33 -4.03 -0.84
N VAL A 48 3.67 -5.20 -0.80
CA VAL A 48 3.17 -5.79 0.46
C VAL A 48 4.32 -5.99 1.45
N ARG A 49 5.46 -6.54 1.00
CA ARG A 49 6.64 -6.70 1.86
C ARG A 49 7.16 -5.38 2.41
N LYS A 50 7.31 -4.36 1.57
CA LYS A 50 7.76 -3.03 2.00
C LYS A 50 6.81 -2.46 3.07
N ARG A 51 5.49 -2.55 2.82
CA ARG A 51 4.44 -2.07 3.73
C ARG A 51 4.46 -2.78 5.08
N CYS A 52 4.67 -4.09 5.11
CA CYS A 52 4.79 -4.83 6.37
C CYS A 52 5.99 -4.36 7.20
N HIS A 53 7.15 -4.14 6.56
CA HIS A 53 8.34 -3.65 7.25
C HIS A 53 8.13 -2.24 7.83
N GLU A 54 7.47 -1.35 7.08
CA GLU A 54 7.12 0.00 7.55
C GLU A 54 6.15 -0.02 8.75
N LYS A 55 5.13 -0.89 8.73
CA LYS A 55 4.21 -1.08 9.87
C LYS A 55 4.95 -1.56 11.12
N THR A 56 5.89 -2.51 10.97
CA THR A 56 6.69 -3.00 12.11
C THR A 56 7.64 -1.94 12.65
N ALA A 57 8.25 -1.13 11.78
CA ALA A 57 9.14 -0.04 12.19
C ALA A 57 8.41 1.12 12.89
N SER A 58 7.15 1.38 12.54
CA SER A 58 6.36 2.45 13.14
C SER A 58 5.77 2.12 14.53
N ASN A 59 5.82 0.84 14.94
CA ASN A 59 5.28 0.37 16.23
C ASN A 59 6.34 0.22 17.33
N ASN A 60 7.60 0.53 17.04
CA ASN A 60 8.73 0.58 17.99
C ASN A 60 9.16 2.04 18.23
#